data_AF-A0A915B9N9-F1
#
_entry.id   AF-A0A915B9N9-F1
#
_cell.length_a   1.000
_cell.length_b   1.000
_cell.length_c   1.000
_cell.angle_alpha   90.00
_cell.angle_beta   90.00
_cell.angle_gamma   90.00
#
_symmetry.space_group_name_H-M   'P 1'
#
loop_
_entity.id
_entity.type
_entity.pdbx_description
1 polymer ?
#
loop_
_entity_poly.entity_id
_entity_poly.type
_entity_poly.pdbx_seq_one_letter_code
_entity_poly.pdbx_strand_id
1 'polypeptide(L)'
;MKNWFCVVCLLRISACLACAQATDNELIRILSTGSLLKGAKITVNDNNTVHLYLGIPYAESPTGQNRYKAPITRTKWDGILDASYYKVSCLYDSPDFVVTLSSRFISEDCLHVNVISSESCIQNGRCPVAVYLHGSNFNYASSSVIPVEDIARKWATNDIIVVRVVLSTVNSHNGCDHAISNLKAMRD
;
A
#
# COMPACT_ATOMS: atom_id res chain seq x y z
N MET A 1 32.78 -8.91 -64.62
CA MET A 1 32.32 -10.25 -65.03
C MET A 1 32.68 -11.27 -63.95
N LYS A 2 31.70 -11.69 -63.15
CA LYS A 2 31.47 -13.08 -62.69
C LYS A 2 30.37 -13.06 -61.63
N ASN A 3 29.18 -13.45 -62.08
CA ASN A 3 28.01 -13.74 -61.28
C ASN A 3 28.23 -15.04 -60.50
N TRP A 4 27.77 -15.12 -59.25
CA TRP A 4 27.40 -16.38 -58.63
C TRP A 4 26.10 -16.19 -57.85
N PHE A 5 25.06 -16.91 -58.29
CA PHE A 5 23.74 -17.04 -57.68
C PHE A 5 23.80 -17.74 -56.32
N CYS A 6 23.19 -17.18 -55.28
CA CYS A 6 22.56 -18.02 -54.25
C CYS A 6 21.21 -17.42 -53.86
N VAL A 7 20.18 -17.95 -54.49
CA VAL A 7 18.77 -17.81 -54.13
C VAL A 7 18.51 -18.75 -52.94
N VAL A 8 17.49 -18.43 -52.15
CA VAL A 8 16.85 -19.22 -51.08
C VAL A 8 17.42 -19.03 -49.67
N CYS A 9 16.80 -18.11 -48.91
CA CYS A 9 16.03 -18.50 -47.71
C CYS A 9 15.23 -17.30 -47.16
N LEU A 10 14.18 -16.93 -47.89
CA LEU A 10 13.01 -16.32 -47.25
C LEU A 10 12.37 -17.42 -46.41
N LEU A 11 12.54 -17.36 -45.09
CA LEU A 11 11.68 -17.93 -44.03
C LEU A 11 12.52 -18.04 -42.75
N ARG A 12 12.36 -17.05 -41.85
CA ARG A 12 12.15 -17.22 -40.40
C ARG A 12 11.77 -15.87 -39.78
N ILE A 13 10.67 -15.30 -40.27
CA ILE A 13 9.83 -14.40 -39.45
C ILE A 13 8.91 -15.32 -38.67
N SER A 14 9.39 -15.88 -37.56
CA SER A 14 8.52 -16.41 -36.51
C SER A 14 9.32 -16.88 -35.32
N ALA A 15 8.74 -16.62 -34.15
CA ALA A 15 9.15 -17.03 -32.82
C ALA A 15 10.23 -16.17 -32.15
N CYS A 16 9.80 -14.99 -31.66
CA CYS A 16 9.67 -14.86 -30.21
C CYS A 16 8.70 -13.70 -29.86
N LEU A 17 7.44 -13.81 -30.30
CA LEU A 17 6.34 -13.07 -29.69
C LEU A 17 5.85 -13.85 -28.45
N ALA A 18 6.75 -14.02 -27.50
CA ALA A 18 6.42 -14.37 -26.14
C ALA A 18 7.25 -13.46 -25.25
N CYS A 19 7.02 -12.14 -25.40
CA CYS A 19 7.17 -11.27 -24.24
C CYS A 19 6.30 -11.93 -23.16
N ALA A 20 6.95 -12.45 -22.13
CA ALA A 20 6.29 -12.93 -20.94
C ALA A 20 5.39 -11.79 -20.45
N GLN A 21 4.10 -11.87 -20.76
CA GLN A 21 3.09 -11.22 -19.94
C GLN A 21 3.05 -12.02 -18.65
N ALA A 22 4.07 -11.82 -17.81
CA ALA A 22 3.94 -12.11 -16.39
C ALA A 22 2.67 -11.39 -15.96
N THR A 23 1.66 -12.17 -15.58
CA THR A 23 0.30 -11.70 -15.44
C THR A 23 0.26 -10.60 -14.40
N ASP A 24 0.02 -9.37 -14.86
CA ASP A 24 -0.17 -8.16 -14.03
C ASP A 24 -1.30 -8.31 -12.99
N ASN A 25 -2.01 -9.43 -13.05
CA ASN A 25 -3.13 -9.86 -12.22
C ASN A 25 -2.72 -10.56 -10.90
N GLU A 26 -1.48 -11.05 -10.75
CA GLU A 26 -1.04 -11.75 -9.52
C GLU A 26 -1.17 -10.87 -8.28
N LEU A 27 -0.98 -9.55 -8.44
CA LEU A 27 -1.00 -8.57 -7.36
C LEU A 27 -2.34 -7.84 -7.25
N ILE A 28 -3.35 -8.21 -8.05
CA ILE A 28 -4.68 -7.61 -7.95
C ILE A 28 -5.48 -8.34 -6.86
N ARG A 29 -6.10 -7.58 -5.95
CA ARG A 29 -6.99 -8.11 -4.91
C ARG A 29 -8.35 -7.43 -4.98
N ILE A 30 -9.37 -8.21 -4.66
CA ILE A 30 -10.76 -7.75 -4.55
C ILE A 30 -11.06 -7.62 -3.06
N LEU A 31 -11.46 -6.43 -2.64
CA LEU A 31 -11.93 -6.19 -1.27
C LEU A 31 -13.35 -6.71 -1.08
N SER A 32 -13.78 -6.87 0.18
CA SER A 32 -15.17 -7.23 0.53
C SER A 32 -16.21 -6.27 -0.06
N THR A 33 -15.84 -5.00 -0.23
CA THR A 33 -16.66 -3.96 -0.87
C THR A 33 -16.81 -4.14 -2.39
N GLY A 34 -16.06 -5.06 -3.00
CA GLY A 34 -15.95 -5.23 -4.45
C GLY A 34 -15.00 -4.25 -5.13
N SER A 35 -14.33 -3.38 -4.36
CA SER A 35 -13.25 -2.52 -4.86
C SER A 35 -12.03 -3.34 -5.25
N LEU A 36 -11.31 -2.91 -6.29
CA LEU A 36 -10.07 -3.55 -6.73
C LEU A 36 -8.87 -2.71 -6.32
N LEU A 37 -7.78 -3.39 -5.94
CA LEU A 37 -6.49 -2.78 -5.70
C LEU A 37 -5.37 -3.61 -6.31
N LYS A 38 -4.28 -2.94 -6.69
CA LYS A 38 -3.06 -3.56 -7.22
C LYS A 38 -1.88 -3.22 -6.31
N GLY A 39 -1.25 -4.25 -5.75
CA GLY A 39 -0.10 -4.10 -4.86
C GLY A 39 1.25 -4.11 -5.58
N ALA A 40 2.31 -4.20 -4.78
CA ALA A 40 3.68 -4.45 -5.19
C ALA A 40 4.23 -5.72 -4.51
N LYS A 41 5.36 -6.21 -5.02
CA LYS A 41 6.15 -7.29 -4.39
C LYS A 41 7.58 -6.79 -4.22
N ILE A 42 8.16 -7.03 -3.05
CA ILE A 42 9.57 -6.73 -2.78
C ILE A 42 10.29 -7.98 -2.28
N THR A 43 11.59 -8.07 -2.58
CA THR A 43 12.48 -9.09 -2.03
C THR A 43 13.17 -8.52 -0.79
N VAL A 44 13.03 -9.19 0.35
CA VAL A 44 13.57 -8.74 1.65
C VAL A 44 14.95 -9.33 1.93
N ASN A 45 15.17 -10.57 1.49
CA ASN A 45 16.43 -11.30 1.45
C ASN A 45 16.33 -12.41 0.38
N ASP A 46 17.43 -13.11 0.11
CA ASP A 46 17.61 -13.99 -1.06
C ASP A 46 16.49 -15.03 -1.29
N ASN A 47 15.72 -15.39 -0.26
CA ASN A 47 14.65 -16.39 -0.34
C ASN A 47 13.26 -15.91 0.09
N ASN A 48 13.07 -14.66 0.54
CA ASN A 48 11.74 -14.19 0.96
C ASN A 48 11.29 -12.96 0.17
N THR A 49 10.14 -13.13 -0.48
CA THR A 49 9.33 -12.07 -1.06
C THR A 49 8.16 -11.73 -0.15
N VAL A 50 7.79 -10.46 -0.09
CA VAL A 50 6.57 -10.01 0.58
C VAL A 50 5.74 -9.17 -0.37
N HIS A 51 4.44 -9.21 -0.17
CA HIS A 51 3.46 -8.41 -0.88
C HIS A 51 3.15 -7.15 -0.08
N LEU A 52 3.05 -6.04 -0.80
CA LEU A 52 2.75 -4.73 -0.26
C LEU A 52 1.44 -4.23 -0.87
N TYR A 53 0.53 -3.78 -0.02
CA TYR A 53 -0.68 -3.06 -0.41
C TYR A 53 -0.75 -1.79 0.41
N LEU A 54 -0.20 -0.72 -0.15
CA LEU A 54 0.09 0.53 0.54
C LEU A 54 -0.93 1.60 0.13
N GLY A 55 -1.33 2.46 1.06
CA GLY A 55 -2.18 3.60 0.77
C GLY A 55 -3.65 3.26 0.48
N ILE A 56 -4.16 2.17 1.05
CA ILE A 56 -5.56 1.75 0.87
C ILE A 56 -6.45 2.68 1.72
N PRO A 57 -7.41 3.42 1.13
CA PRO A 57 -8.30 4.30 1.90
C PRO A 57 -9.23 3.44 2.77
N TYR A 58 -9.25 3.70 4.07
CA TYR A 58 -10.17 3.03 5.01
C TYR A 58 -11.38 3.91 5.37
N ALA A 59 -11.28 5.22 5.13
CA ALA A 59 -12.35 6.16 5.38
C ALA A 59 -12.48 7.17 4.23
N GLU A 60 -13.63 7.83 4.15
CA GLU A 60 -13.83 9.01 3.33
C GLU A 60 -12.90 10.16 3.75
N SER A 61 -12.59 11.03 2.79
CA SER A 61 -11.72 12.17 3.06
C SER A 61 -12.28 13.03 4.20
N PRO A 62 -11.48 13.35 5.23
CA PRO A 62 -11.91 14.17 6.37
C PRO A 62 -11.86 15.68 6.05
N THR A 63 -12.11 16.05 4.80
CA THR A 63 -12.04 17.43 4.32
C THR A 63 -13.43 18.06 4.22
N GLY A 64 -13.48 19.39 4.11
CA GLY A 64 -14.72 20.13 3.90
C GLY A 64 -15.78 19.84 4.98
N GLN A 65 -16.94 19.31 4.57
CA GLN A 65 -18.03 18.99 5.48
C GLN A 65 -17.73 17.82 6.44
N ASN A 66 -16.71 17.01 6.15
CA ASN A 66 -16.28 15.90 6.99
C ASN A 66 -15.22 16.29 8.01
N ARG A 67 -14.68 17.51 7.91
CA ARG A 67 -13.65 18.00 8.82
C ARG A 67 -14.16 18.04 10.26
N TYR A 68 -13.35 17.56 11.20
CA TYR A 68 -13.67 17.44 12.62
C TYR A 68 -14.81 16.46 12.97
N LYS A 69 -15.22 15.61 12.02
CA LYS A 69 -16.18 14.53 12.27
C LYS A 69 -15.45 13.21 12.45
N ALA A 70 -16.16 12.25 13.04
CA ALA A 70 -15.69 10.88 13.06
C ALA A 70 -15.45 10.36 11.62
N PRO A 71 -14.45 9.50 11.40
CA PRO A 71 -14.21 8.89 10.10
C PRO A 71 -15.46 8.18 9.60
N ILE A 72 -15.79 8.40 8.33
CA ILE A 72 -16.90 7.73 7.64
C ILE A 72 -16.29 6.59 6.83
N THR A 73 -16.86 5.39 6.94
CA THR A 73 -16.39 4.22 6.17
C THR A 73 -16.30 4.53 4.69
N ARG A 74 -15.21 4.11 4.05
CA ARG A 74 -14.97 4.36 2.63
C ARG A 74 -15.98 3.61 1.76
N THR A 75 -16.63 4.33 0.86
CA THR A 75 -17.48 3.74 -0.16
C THR A 75 -16.67 3.00 -1.24
N LYS A 76 -17.32 2.06 -1.93
CA LYS A 76 -16.70 1.36 -3.08
C LYS A 76 -16.21 2.37 -4.11
N TRP A 77 -15.04 2.12 -4.70
CA TRP A 77 -14.52 2.86 -5.84
C TRP A 77 -14.54 2.03 -7.11
N ASP A 78 -14.57 2.73 -8.25
CA ASP A 78 -14.46 2.12 -9.57
C ASP A 78 -13.01 1.98 -10.02
N GLY A 79 -12.76 1.00 -10.88
CA GLY A 79 -11.42 0.69 -11.38
C GLY A 79 -10.50 0.06 -10.35
N ILE A 80 -9.21 0.05 -10.65
CA ILE A 80 -8.16 -0.54 -9.82
C ILE A 80 -7.39 0.59 -9.13
N LEU A 81 -7.38 0.58 -7.80
CA LEU A 81 -6.54 1.48 -7.02
C LEU A 81 -5.09 0.98 -7.04
N ASP A 82 -4.17 1.85 -7.45
CA ASP A 82 -2.74 1.58 -7.31
C ASP A 82 -2.31 1.71 -5.85
N ALA A 83 -2.04 0.56 -5.23
CA ALA A 83 -1.60 0.39 -3.85
C ALA A 83 -0.15 -0.12 -3.79
N SER A 84 0.68 0.24 -4.78
CA SER A 84 2.10 -0.15 -4.84
C SER A 84 3.04 0.77 -4.05
N TYR A 85 2.58 1.93 -3.58
CA TYR A 85 3.38 2.94 -2.88
C TYR A 85 2.61 3.61 -1.73
N TYR A 86 3.35 4.12 -0.74
CA TYR A 86 2.75 4.88 0.36
C TYR A 86 2.07 6.16 -0.14
N LYS A 87 0.88 6.45 0.39
CA LYS A 87 0.21 7.74 0.20
C LYS A 87 0.72 8.79 1.19
N VAL A 88 0.30 10.03 0.94
CA VAL A 88 0.66 11.23 1.71
C VAL A 88 0.39 11.07 3.20
N SER A 89 1.20 11.74 4.03
CA SER A 89 0.97 11.76 5.47
C SER A 89 -0.16 12.75 5.82
N CYS A 90 -0.76 12.59 7.00
CA CYS A 90 -1.72 13.59 7.48
C CYS A 90 -1.06 14.94 7.72
N LEU A 91 -1.85 16.01 7.62
CA LEU A 91 -1.45 17.34 8.05
C LEU A 91 -1.10 17.30 9.55
N TYR A 92 0.09 17.79 9.92
CA TYR A 92 0.49 17.98 11.31
C TYR A 92 1.33 19.26 11.44
N ASP A 93 1.27 19.89 12.60
CA ASP A 93 2.12 21.05 12.93
C ASP A 93 3.43 20.53 13.54
N SER A 94 4.56 20.89 12.97
CA SER A 94 5.88 20.50 13.49
C SER A 94 6.91 21.58 13.14
N PRO A 95 7.36 22.37 14.13
CA PRO A 95 8.41 23.36 13.91
C PRO A 95 9.82 22.75 13.71
N ASP A 96 10.09 21.53 14.20
CA ASP A 96 11.48 21.02 14.34
C ASP A 96 11.80 19.68 13.63
N PHE A 97 10.83 19.00 13.02
CA PHE A 97 11.11 17.70 12.39
C PHE A 97 11.60 17.85 10.94
N VAL A 98 12.91 17.69 10.77
CA VAL A 98 13.56 17.62 9.46
C VAL A 98 12.90 16.54 8.61
N VAL A 99 12.42 17.02 7.47
CA VAL A 99 11.65 16.32 6.48
C VAL A 99 12.44 15.11 5.94
N THR A 100 12.21 13.90 6.47
CA THR A 100 12.51 12.68 5.71
C THR A 100 11.62 12.68 4.47
N LEU A 101 12.11 12.29 3.30
CA LEU A 101 11.51 12.53 1.98
C LEU A 101 10.00 12.19 1.83
N SER A 102 9.42 11.34 2.69
CA SER A 102 7.98 11.04 2.78
C SER A 102 7.10 12.16 3.40
N SER A 103 7.71 13.14 4.09
CA SER A 103 7.03 14.28 4.73
C SER A 103 6.91 15.51 3.81
N ARG A 104 7.34 15.41 2.55
CA ARG A 104 7.18 16.49 1.55
C ARG A 104 5.76 16.60 0.97
N PHE A 105 4.89 15.62 1.25
CA PHE A 105 3.51 15.62 0.80
C PHE A 105 2.60 15.28 1.99
N ILE A 106 2.08 16.32 2.62
CA ILE A 106 1.05 16.23 3.68
C ILE A 106 -0.30 16.65 3.09
N SER A 107 -1.37 16.02 3.54
CA SER A 107 -2.74 16.32 3.12
C SER A 107 -3.72 16.06 4.26
N GLU A 108 -4.87 16.74 4.26
CA GLU A 108 -6.01 16.33 5.09
C GLU A 108 -6.60 15.00 4.56
N ASP A 109 -6.49 14.73 3.25
CA ASP A 109 -6.90 13.46 2.63
C ASP A 109 -5.83 12.37 2.82
N CYS A 110 -5.78 11.82 4.03
CA CYS A 110 -4.68 10.97 4.49
C CYS A 110 -5.12 9.68 5.20
N LEU A 111 -6.41 9.38 5.25
CA LEU A 111 -6.95 8.22 5.99
C LEU A 111 -6.76 6.92 5.19
N HIS A 112 -5.52 6.41 5.22
CA HIS A 112 -5.14 5.15 4.58
C HIS A 112 -4.48 4.15 5.52
N VAL A 113 -4.54 2.88 5.12
CA VAL A 113 -3.82 1.77 5.73
C VAL A 113 -2.82 1.16 4.77
N ASN A 114 -1.81 0.51 5.33
CA ASN A 114 -0.75 -0.17 4.60
C ASN A 114 -0.65 -1.61 5.10
N VAL A 115 -0.82 -2.57 4.19
CA VAL A 115 -0.80 -4.00 4.50
C VAL A 115 0.46 -4.63 3.93
N ILE A 116 1.20 -5.32 4.78
CA ILE A 116 2.45 -6.03 4.44
C ILE A 116 2.23 -7.50 4.81
N SER A 117 2.40 -8.40 3.86
CA SER A 117 2.07 -9.81 4.05
C SER A 117 3.03 -10.72 3.28
N SER A 118 3.34 -11.91 3.80
CA SER A 118 4.01 -12.93 3.00
C SER A 118 3.09 -13.50 1.93
N GLU A 119 3.69 -14.10 0.91
CA GLU A 119 2.93 -14.82 -0.12
C GLU A 119 2.13 -15.99 0.48
N SER A 120 2.72 -16.72 1.45
CA SER A 120 2.06 -17.79 2.21
C SER A 120 0.78 -17.30 2.89
N CYS A 121 0.84 -16.15 3.57
CA CYS A 121 -0.32 -15.60 4.27
C CYS A 121 -1.46 -15.21 3.33
N ILE A 122 -1.12 -14.66 2.17
CA ILE A 122 -2.10 -14.29 1.14
C ILE A 122 -2.78 -15.52 0.55
N GLN A 123 -2.05 -16.60 0.33
CA GLN A 123 -2.59 -17.83 -0.26
C GLN A 123 -3.41 -18.64 0.76
N ASN A 124 -2.95 -18.71 2.01
CA ASN A 124 -3.52 -19.60 3.03
C ASN A 124 -4.55 -18.92 3.95
N GLY A 125 -4.54 -17.59 4.05
CA GLY A 125 -5.56 -16.80 4.75
C GLY A 125 -5.67 -16.99 6.28
N ARG A 126 -4.70 -17.63 6.94
CA ARG A 126 -4.75 -17.99 8.38
C ARG A 126 -3.61 -17.41 9.22
N CYS A 127 -3.00 -16.33 8.76
CA CYS A 127 -1.89 -15.72 9.49
C CYS A 127 -2.35 -14.76 10.59
N PRO A 128 -1.60 -14.66 11.71
CA PRO A 128 -1.82 -13.63 12.71
C PRO A 128 -1.66 -12.22 12.10
N VAL A 129 -2.44 -11.28 12.63
CA VAL A 129 -2.42 -9.87 12.21
C VAL A 129 -1.88 -9.00 13.35
N ALA A 130 -0.82 -8.25 13.07
CA ALA A 130 -0.29 -7.21 13.95
C ALA A 130 -0.69 -5.83 13.42
N VAL A 131 -1.38 -5.04 14.24
CA VAL A 131 -1.76 -3.67 13.91
C VAL A 131 -0.74 -2.71 14.48
N TYR A 132 -0.11 -1.93 13.62
CA TYR A 132 0.84 -0.89 14.00
C TYR A 132 0.19 0.49 13.94
N LEU A 133 0.16 1.15 15.08
CA LEU A 133 -0.20 2.56 15.21
C LEU A 133 1.10 3.34 15.43
N HIS A 134 1.34 4.37 14.63
CA HIS A 134 2.52 5.21 14.81
C HIS A 134 2.46 5.97 16.15
N GLY A 135 3.62 6.26 16.72
CA GLY A 135 3.74 6.96 18.01
C GLY A 135 3.42 8.46 17.93
N SER A 136 4.13 9.25 18.73
CA SER A 136 4.06 10.72 18.69
C SER A 136 2.70 11.31 19.09
N ASN A 137 2.02 10.68 20.05
CA ASN A 137 0.66 11.04 20.49
C ASN A 137 -0.36 11.11 19.35
N PHE A 138 -0.08 10.42 18.23
CA PHE A 138 -0.85 10.50 16.98
C PHE A 138 -0.91 11.91 16.37
N ASN A 139 -0.04 12.82 16.82
CA ASN A 139 -0.08 14.24 16.48
C ASN A 139 0.90 14.67 15.40
N TYR A 140 1.94 13.88 15.14
CA TYR A 140 2.92 14.11 14.10
C TYR A 140 3.54 12.78 13.65
N ALA A 141 4.27 12.83 12.54
CA ALA A 141 4.81 11.65 11.85
C ALA A 141 3.74 10.79 11.15
N SER A 142 4.11 9.60 10.68
CA SER A 142 3.25 8.76 9.82
C SER A 142 3.53 7.27 10.03
N SER A 143 2.64 6.42 9.52
CA SER A 143 2.80 4.96 9.57
C SER A 143 3.99 4.45 8.74
N SER A 144 4.54 5.29 7.88
CA SER A 144 5.69 5.02 7.01
C SER A 144 7.04 5.50 7.58
N VAL A 145 7.12 5.88 8.86
CA VAL A 145 8.37 6.34 9.50
C VAL A 145 9.43 5.24 9.54
N ILE A 146 9.00 4.01 9.86
CA ILE A 146 9.88 2.84 9.83
C ILE A 146 9.95 2.32 8.38
N PRO A 147 11.14 2.08 7.81
CA PRO A 147 11.28 1.49 6.48
C PRO A 147 10.42 0.23 6.31
N VAL A 148 9.91 0.01 5.09
CA VAL A 148 9.02 -1.13 4.82
C VAL A 148 9.77 -2.45 4.93
N GLU A 149 11.03 -2.44 4.51
CA GLU A 149 11.96 -3.56 4.50
C GLU A 149 12.23 -4.08 5.91
N ASP A 150 12.38 -3.19 6.88
CA ASP A 150 12.68 -3.55 8.29
C ASP A 150 11.49 -4.25 8.94
N ILE A 151 10.28 -3.72 8.74
CA ILE A 151 9.06 -4.38 9.23
C ILE A 151 8.79 -5.68 8.47
N ALA A 152 9.00 -5.71 7.17
CA ALA A 152 8.84 -6.92 6.38
C ALA A 152 9.76 -8.04 6.88
N ARG A 153 11.06 -7.72 7.08
CA ARG A 153 12.08 -8.64 7.60
C ARG A 153 11.78 -9.14 9.00
N LYS A 154 11.21 -8.28 9.84
CA LYS A 154 10.96 -8.63 11.25
C LYS A 154 9.67 -9.45 11.41
N TRP A 155 8.63 -9.14 10.65
CA TRP A 155 7.28 -9.64 10.88
C TRP A 155 6.73 -10.44 9.70
N ALA A 156 6.67 -9.86 8.51
CA ALA A 156 6.01 -10.48 7.37
C ALA A 156 6.71 -11.76 6.90
N THR A 157 8.05 -11.82 6.93
CA THR A 157 8.79 -13.06 6.62
C THR A 157 8.59 -14.17 7.64
N ASN A 158 8.01 -13.87 8.80
CA ASN A 158 7.61 -14.85 9.83
C ASN A 158 6.10 -15.11 9.81
N ASP A 159 5.46 -14.89 8.66
CA ASP A 159 4.02 -15.12 8.44
C ASP A 159 3.12 -14.33 9.39
N ILE A 160 3.53 -13.11 9.76
CA ILE A 160 2.68 -12.14 10.47
C ILE A 160 2.27 -11.03 9.51
N ILE A 161 0.96 -10.88 9.29
CA ILE A 161 0.41 -9.79 8.50
C ILE A 161 0.56 -8.50 9.32
N VAL A 162 1.20 -7.48 8.76
CA VAL A 162 1.31 -6.18 9.42
C VAL A 162 0.37 -5.18 8.75
N VAL A 163 -0.52 -4.60 9.54
CA VAL A 163 -1.41 -3.51 9.11
C VAL A 163 -0.95 -2.23 9.79
N ARG A 164 -0.40 -1.30 9.02
CA ARG A 164 0.01 0.01 9.52
C ARG A 164 -1.06 1.05 9.22
N VAL A 165 -1.54 1.73 10.26
CA VAL A 165 -2.66 2.68 10.16
C VAL A 165 -2.14 4.11 10.19
N VAL A 166 -2.60 4.94 9.26
CA VAL A 166 -2.40 6.39 9.34
C VAL A 166 -3.56 7.02 10.09
N LEU A 167 -3.24 7.79 11.14
CA LEU A 167 -4.20 8.48 11.98
C LEU A 167 -4.10 9.99 11.72
N SER A 168 -5.24 10.66 11.62
CA SER A 168 -5.33 12.11 11.39
C SER A 168 -5.58 12.89 12.67
N THR A 169 -4.88 14.02 12.80
CA THR A 169 -5.07 15.03 13.85
C THR A 169 -6.18 16.03 13.53
N VAL A 170 -6.45 16.23 12.24
CA VAL A 170 -7.42 17.19 11.69
C VAL A 170 -8.83 16.87 12.16
N ASN A 171 -9.10 15.61 12.51
CA ASN A 171 -10.37 15.20 13.07
C ASN A 171 -10.55 15.51 14.56
N SER A 172 -9.62 16.21 15.24
CA SER A 172 -9.69 16.29 16.70
C SER A 172 -9.19 17.57 17.38
N HIS A 173 -9.88 17.90 18.47
CA HIS A 173 -9.39 18.72 19.58
C HIS A 173 -8.69 17.88 20.69
N ASN A 174 -8.80 16.53 20.72
CA ASN A 174 -8.27 15.64 21.80
C ASN A 174 -7.90 14.22 21.31
N GLY A 175 -6.63 13.78 21.35
CA GLY A 175 -6.12 12.62 20.57
C GLY A 175 -6.55 11.18 20.93
N CYS A 176 -6.96 10.82 22.15
CA CYS A 176 -7.15 9.41 22.54
C CYS A 176 -8.47 8.75 22.07
N ASP A 177 -9.59 9.46 22.05
CA ASP A 177 -10.89 8.92 21.61
C ASP A 177 -10.91 8.57 20.10
N HIS A 178 -9.93 9.09 19.35
CA HIS A 178 -9.85 9.01 17.90
C HIS A 178 -9.21 7.72 17.41
N ALA A 179 -8.24 7.15 18.12
CA ALA A 179 -7.71 5.84 17.78
C ALA A 179 -8.84 4.80 17.79
N ILE A 180 -9.74 4.88 18.76
CA ILE A 180 -10.89 3.98 18.87
C ILE A 180 -11.89 4.17 17.73
N SER A 181 -12.19 5.41 17.31
CA SER A 181 -13.12 5.67 16.20
C SER A 181 -12.56 5.25 14.85
N ASN A 182 -11.26 5.50 14.59
CA ASN A 182 -10.58 5.02 13.38
C ASN A 182 -10.53 3.49 13.34
N LEU A 183 -10.22 2.82 14.45
CA LEU A 183 -10.25 1.36 14.53
C LEU A 183 -11.64 0.77 14.31
N LYS A 184 -12.71 1.46 14.75
CA LYS A 184 -14.10 1.06 14.45
C LYS A 184 -14.39 1.16 12.95
N ALA A 185 -14.01 2.26 12.31
CA ALA A 185 -14.21 2.43 10.87
C ALA A 185 -13.44 1.40 10.03
N MET A 186 -12.31 0.88 10.53
CA MET A 186 -11.54 -0.18 9.87
C MET A 186 -12.14 -1.59 10.01
N ARG A 187 -12.98 -1.82 11.03
CA ARG A 187 -13.56 -3.14 11.30
C ARG A 187 -14.67 -3.49 10.30
N ASP A 188 -15.40 -2.47 9.86
CA ASP A 188 -16.60 -2.58 9.04
C ASP A 188 -16.25 -2.56 7.55
#